data_AF-A0A9X3ZWM7-F1
#
_entry.id   AF-A0A9X3ZWM7-F1
#
_cell.length_a   1.000
_cell.length_b   1.000
_cell.length_c   1.000
_cell.angle_alpha   90.00
_cell.angle_beta   90.00
_cell.angle_gamma   90.00
#
_symmetry.space_group_name_H-M   'P 1'
#
loop_
_entity.id
_entity.type
_entity.pdbx_description
1 polymer ?
#
loop_
_entity_poly.entity_id
_entity_poly.type
_entity_poly.pdbx_seq_one_letter_code
_entity_poly.pdbx_strand_id
1 'polypeptide(L)'
;MRISTLAAVMAAALLLTACVTPYARKGWTGGYTDEKIDENHYRVRFDGNGHTSSDRVWYLWLYRCAELTKEKGYTHFTVRKPGEPLASGPAAGPGAYERQPAAHADAGQEPPRLVKTKGGGAPIFIYSPGYTVTTWHNDAVVALFREPLPEAVLLLNAQAVLDQLGPYVQSDGKAAPLARDEVLRNAATLVRPERGYTFGGEL
;
A
#
# COMPACT_ATOMS: atom_id res chain seq x y z
N MET A 1 -19.14 12.96 49.01
CA MET A 1 -19.68 12.19 47.87
C MET A 1 -19.50 12.99 46.56
N ARG A 2 -18.26 13.17 46.07
CA ARG A 2 -17.97 13.93 44.81
C ARG A 2 -16.78 13.39 44.00
N ILE A 3 -15.99 12.46 44.57
CA ILE A 3 -14.83 11.84 43.89
C ILE A 3 -15.27 10.62 43.06
N SER A 4 -16.33 9.91 43.48
CA SER A 4 -16.86 8.73 42.79
C SER A 4 -17.48 9.02 41.42
N THR A 5 -18.07 10.21 41.24
CA THR A 5 -18.64 10.64 39.95
C THR A 5 -17.56 11.04 38.94
N LEU A 6 -16.44 11.63 39.39
CA LEU A 6 -15.32 11.97 38.52
C LEU A 6 -14.56 10.72 38.04
N ALA A 7 -14.40 9.71 38.90
CA ALA A 7 -13.82 8.43 38.52
C ALA A 7 -14.68 7.67 37.49
N ALA A 8 -16.01 7.72 37.63
CA ALA A 8 -16.94 7.10 36.69
C ALA A 8 -16.93 7.77 35.30
N VAL A 9 -16.76 9.11 35.24
CA VAL A 9 -16.65 9.85 33.96
C VAL A 9 -15.30 9.59 33.27
N MET A 10 -14.19 9.50 34.03
CA MET A 10 -12.89 9.10 33.45
C MET A 10 -12.88 7.64 32.96
N ALA A 11 -13.54 6.72 33.68
CA ALA A 11 -13.67 5.33 33.25
C ALA A 11 -14.56 5.18 32.00
N ALA A 12 -15.60 6.01 31.86
CA ALA A 12 -16.44 6.05 30.65
C ALA A 12 -15.72 6.65 29.43
N ALA A 13 -14.80 7.61 29.63
CA ALA A 13 -14.01 8.21 28.56
C ALA A 13 -12.96 7.25 27.96
N LEU A 14 -12.52 6.23 28.70
CA LEU A 14 -11.59 5.20 28.23
C LEU A 14 -12.25 4.15 27.31
N LEU A 15 -13.58 4.11 27.23
CA LEU A 15 -14.32 3.11 26.45
C LEU A 15 -14.64 3.55 25.01
N LEU A 16 -14.32 4.79 24.61
CA LEU A 16 -14.47 5.26 23.23
C LEU A 16 -13.22 5.00 22.37
N THR A 17 -12.60 3.82 22.52
CA THR A 17 -11.62 3.38 21.53
C THR A 17 -12.37 3.13 20.22
N ALA A 18 -12.14 3.99 19.23
CA ALA A 18 -12.71 3.83 17.91
C ALA A 18 -12.41 2.40 17.42
N CYS A 19 -13.43 1.68 16.95
CA CYS A 19 -13.35 0.30 16.47
C CYS A 19 -12.62 0.22 15.11
N VAL A 20 -11.46 0.87 15.00
CA VAL A 20 -10.62 0.91 13.82
C VAL A 20 -9.64 -0.26 13.85
N THR A 21 -9.22 -0.74 12.68
CA THR A 21 -8.23 -1.81 12.59
C THR A 21 -6.89 -1.34 13.19
N PRO A 22 -6.35 -2.06 14.18
CA PRO A 22 -5.03 -1.77 14.75
C PRO A 22 -3.92 -2.20 13.79
N TYR A 23 -2.72 -1.64 13.98
CA TYR A 23 -1.55 -2.12 13.27
C TYR A 23 -1.07 -3.44 13.87
N ALA A 24 -1.48 -4.56 13.29
CA ALA A 24 -1.11 -5.89 13.74
C ALA A 24 -1.13 -6.90 12.58
N ARG A 25 -0.49 -8.06 12.77
CA ARG A 25 -0.65 -9.20 11.86
C ARG A 25 -2.14 -9.53 11.74
N LYS A 26 -2.57 -9.92 10.54
CA LYS A 26 -3.97 -10.16 10.20
C LYS A 26 -4.66 -11.08 11.21
N GLY A 27 -5.72 -10.55 11.81
CA GLY A 27 -6.64 -11.27 12.68
C GLY A 27 -8.09 -11.07 12.25
N TRP A 28 -9.03 -11.26 13.17
CA TRP A 28 -10.47 -11.14 12.90
C TRP A 28 -10.91 -9.72 12.51
N THR A 29 -10.22 -8.69 13.00
CA THR A 29 -10.58 -7.27 12.77
C THR A 29 -9.76 -6.62 11.65
N GLY A 30 -9.04 -7.42 10.86
CA GLY A 30 -8.11 -6.96 9.82
C GLY A 30 -6.65 -7.03 10.27
N GLY A 31 -5.78 -6.33 9.54
CA GLY A 31 -4.34 -6.28 9.80
C GLY A 31 -3.51 -6.57 8.55
N TYR A 32 -2.19 -6.70 8.74
CA TYR A 32 -1.24 -6.95 7.66
C TYR A 32 -0.90 -8.44 7.47
N THR A 33 -0.58 -8.80 6.24
CA THR A 33 0.05 -10.07 5.88
C THR A 33 1.22 -9.80 4.95
N ASP A 34 2.34 -10.49 5.19
CA ASP A 34 3.50 -10.52 4.32
C ASP A 34 3.80 -11.96 3.91
N GLU A 35 3.96 -12.18 2.61
CA GLU A 35 4.26 -13.49 2.02
C GLU A 35 5.51 -13.37 1.15
N LYS A 36 6.47 -14.28 1.35
CA LYS A 36 7.68 -14.32 0.52
C LYS A 36 7.33 -14.95 -0.83
N ILE A 37 7.60 -14.23 -1.92
CA ILE A 37 7.47 -14.76 -3.29
C ILE A 37 8.82 -15.28 -3.75
N ASP A 38 9.86 -14.47 -3.56
CA ASP A 38 11.23 -14.73 -3.97
C ASP A 38 12.21 -14.12 -2.96
N GLU A 39 13.52 -14.22 -3.17
CA GLU A 39 14.54 -13.66 -2.27
C GLU A 39 14.37 -12.15 -2.03
N ASN A 40 14.06 -11.41 -3.10
CA ASN A 40 13.94 -9.95 -3.08
C ASN A 40 12.50 -9.45 -3.28
N HIS A 41 11.52 -10.36 -3.36
CA HIS A 41 10.12 -10.02 -3.63
C HIS A 41 9.19 -10.56 -2.55
N TYR A 42 8.35 -9.68 -2.02
CA TYR A 42 7.37 -10.02 -1.00
C TYR A 42 6.01 -9.46 -1.38
N ARG A 43 4.94 -10.22 -1.19
CA ARG A 43 3.58 -9.70 -1.29
C ARG A 43 3.19 -9.13 0.07
N VAL A 44 2.77 -7.87 0.10
CA VAL A 44 2.30 -7.20 1.32
C VAL A 44 0.87 -6.76 1.10
N ARG A 45 -0.01 -7.22 1.99
CA ARG A 45 -1.43 -6.89 2.00
C ARG A 45 -1.83 -6.34 3.36
N PHE A 46 -2.72 -5.35 3.35
CA PHE A 46 -3.36 -4.83 4.55
C PHE A 46 -4.87 -4.83 4.35
N ASP A 47 -5.60 -5.48 5.26
CA ASP A 47 -7.05 -5.51 5.26
C ASP A 47 -7.58 -4.63 6.42
N GLY A 48 -8.39 -3.63 6.09
CA GLY A 48 -9.13 -2.83 7.07
C GLY A 48 -10.52 -3.39 7.34
N ASN A 49 -11.09 -3.03 8.48
CA ASN A 49 -12.49 -3.32 8.81
C ASN A 49 -13.45 -2.26 8.24
N GLY A 50 -14.74 -2.40 8.52
CA GLY A 50 -15.79 -1.47 8.07
C GLY A 50 -15.72 -0.04 8.61
N HIS A 51 -14.85 0.22 9.58
CA HIS A 51 -14.65 1.54 10.21
C HIS A 51 -13.30 2.16 9.83
N THR A 52 -12.47 1.45 9.08
CA THR A 52 -11.12 1.90 8.71
C THR A 52 -11.16 2.61 7.37
N SER A 53 -10.70 3.86 7.32
CA SER A 53 -10.67 4.64 6.08
C SER A 53 -9.63 4.10 5.08
N SER A 54 -9.85 4.34 3.78
CA SER A 54 -8.89 4.01 2.73
C SER A 54 -7.50 4.65 2.99
N ASP A 55 -7.48 5.88 3.50
CA ASP A 55 -6.22 6.57 3.84
C ASP A 55 -5.44 5.84 4.93
N ARG A 56 -6.13 5.44 6.00
CA ARG A 56 -5.49 4.68 7.07
C ARG A 56 -4.96 3.35 6.57
N VAL A 57 -5.75 2.60 5.78
CA VAL A 57 -5.29 1.35 5.16
C VAL A 57 -4.02 1.59 4.33
N TRP A 58 -3.96 2.68 3.58
CA TRP A 58 -2.78 3.03 2.78
C TRP A 58 -1.56 3.37 3.63
N TYR A 59 -1.70 4.17 4.69
CA TYR A 59 -0.58 4.51 5.58
C TYR A 59 -0.04 3.27 6.30
N LEU A 60 -0.92 2.43 6.86
CA LEU A 60 -0.53 1.22 7.59
C LEU A 60 0.13 0.19 6.66
N TRP A 61 -0.39 0.06 5.44
CA TRP A 61 0.19 -0.81 4.42
C TRP A 61 1.57 -0.34 3.97
N LEU A 62 1.74 0.96 3.70
CA LEU A 62 3.03 1.52 3.26
C LEU A 62 4.08 1.41 4.38
N TYR A 63 3.67 1.68 5.62
CA TYR A 63 4.49 1.50 6.80
C TYR A 63 4.97 0.04 6.93
N ARG A 64 4.09 -0.96 6.72
CA ARG A 64 4.49 -2.38 6.72
C ARG A 64 5.50 -2.71 5.63
N CYS A 65 5.33 -2.15 4.42
CA CYS A 65 6.29 -2.34 3.33
C CYS A 65 7.70 -1.85 3.71
N ALA A 66 7.77 -0.68 4.35
CA ALA A 66 9.03 -0.10 4.82
C ALA A 66 9.64 -0.90 5.99
N GLU A 67 8.83 -1.33 6.96
CA GLU A 67 9.30 -2.19 8.06
C GLU A 67 9.88 -3.49 7.53
N LEU A 68 9.16 -4.18 6.64
CA LEU A 68 9.62 -5.43 6.03
C LEU A 68 10.95 -5.23 5.30
N THR A 69 11.11 -4.12 4.58
CA THR A 69 12.36 -3.80 3.87
C THR A 69 13.54 -3.72 4.84
N LYS A 70 13.36 -3.06 5.98
CA LYS A 70 14.39 -2.91 7.02
C LYS A 70 14.64 -4.21 7.77
N GLU A 71 13.58 -4.97 8.10
CA GLU A 71 13.68 -6.31 8.71
C GLU A 71 14.51 -7.27 7.85
N LYS A 72 14.44 -7.15 6.52
CA LYS A 72 15.23 -7.97 5.59
C LYS A 72 16.63 -7.43 5.29
N GLY A 73 17.02 -6.28 5.85
CA GLY A 73 18.34 -5.67 5.66
C GLY A 73 18.51 -4.91 4.34
N TYR A 74 17.42 -4.47 3.72
CA TYR A 74 17.41 -3.64 2.52
C TYR A 74 17.20 -2.17 2.88
N THR A 75 17.59 -1.26 1.98
CA THR A 75 17.49 0.19 2.23
C THR A 75 16.31 0.82 1.51
N HIS A 76 16.00 0.31 0.31
CA HIS A 76 14.98 0.87 -0.56
C HIS A 76 14.03 -0.21 -1.05
N PHE A 77 12.83 0.20 -1.45
CA PHE A 77 11.85 -0.69 -2.06
C PHE A 77 11.05 0.01 -3.14
N THR A 78 10.44 -0.76 -4.03
CA THR A 78 9.40 -0.27 -4.93
C THR A 78 8.17 -1.14 -4.82
N VAL A 79 7.02 -0.59 -5.18
CA VAL A 79 5.74 -1.27 -5.03
C VAL A 79 5.05 -1.39 -6.37
N ARG A 80 4.60 -2.61 -6.68
CA ARG A 80 4.00 -2.96 -7.96
C ARG A 80 2.66 -3.66 -7.77
N LYS A 81 1.77 -3.46 -8.74
CA LYS A 81 0.46 -4.12 -8.71
C LYS A 81 0.65 -5.64 -8.82
N PRO A 82 -0.11 -6.45 -8.06
CA PRO A 82 -0.10 -7.89 -8.21
C PRO A 82 -0.48 -8.26 -9.66
N GLY A 83 0.27 -9.18 -10.27
CA GLY A 83 0.02 -9.64 -11.64
C GLY A 83 0.79 -8.91 -12.73
N GLU A 84 1.53 -7.83 -12.42
CA GLU A 84 2.51 -7.33 -13.37
C GLU A 84 3.74 -8.27 -13.39
N PRO A 85 4.30 -8.64 -14.56
CA PRO A 85 5.45 -9.52 -14.65
C PRO A 85 6.62 -8.99 -13.81
N LEU A 86 7.16 -9.79 -12.90
CA LEU A 86 8.39 -9.47 -12.17
C LEU A 86 9.49 -9.24 -13.22
N ALA A 87 10.09 -8.06 -13.24
CA ALA A 87 11.03 -7.65 -14.28
C ALA A 87 12.38 -8.35 -14.15
N SER A 88 12.41 -9.68 -14.19
CA SER A 88 13.61 -10.50 -14.38
C SER A 88 13.89 -10.79 -15.86
N GLY A 89 13.21 -10.10 -16.78
CA GLY A 89 13.46 -10.16 -18.22
C GLY A 89 14.24 -8.94 -18.73
N PRO A 90 14.98 -9.06 -19.86
CA PRO A 90 15.70 -7.94 -20.45
C PRO A 90 14.74 -6.77 -20.69
N ALA A 91 15.26 -5.55 -20.49
CA ALA A 91 14.52 -4.29 -20.59
C ALA A 91 13.47 -4.36 -21.70
N ALA A 92 12.21 -4.13 -21.31
CA ALA A 92 11.05 -3.98 -22.17
C ALA A 92 11.44 -3.26 -23.46
N GLY A 93 11.62 -4.02 -24.54
CA GLY A 93 11.73 -3.47 -25.88
C GLY A 93 10.44 -2.70 -26.23
N PRO A 94 10.41 -1.93 -27.32
CA PRO A 94 9.28 -1.07 -27.70
C PRO A 94 7.95 -1.80 -28.00
N GLY A 95 7.83 -3.09 -27.68
CA GLY A 95 6.62 -3.91 -27.80
C GLY A 95 6.08 -4.47 -26.49
N ALA A 96 6.71 -4.21 -25.33
CA ALA A 96 6.28 -4.80 -24.05
C ALA A 96 5.08 -4.09 -23.39
N TYR A 97 4.59 -2.99 -23.98
CA TYR A 97 3.27 -2.44 -23.64
C TYR A 97 2.19 -3.16 -24.45
N GLU A 98 2.06 -4.47 -24.30
CA GLU A 98 0.84 -5.11 -24.81
C GLU A 98 -0.33 -4.59 -23.98
N ARG A 99 -1.06 -3.62 -24.52
CA ARG A 99 -2.28 -3.07 -23.94
C ARG A 99 -3.26 -4.23 -23.81
N GLN A 100 -3.38 -4.80 -22.62
CA GLN A 100 -4.49 -5.70 -22.30
C GLN A 100 -5.79 -4.92 -22.54
N PRO A 101 -6.62 -5.28 -23.54
CA PRO A 101 -7.90 -4.62 -23.71
C PRO A 101 -8.78 -4.92 -22.51
N ALA A 102 -9.57 -3.92 -22.09
CA ALA A 102 -10.53 -4.06 -21.02
C ALA A 102 -11.53 -5.18 -21.35
N ALA A 103 -11.50 -6.26 -20.57
CA ALA A 103 -12.51 -7.30 -20.44
C ALA A 103 -13.31 -7.65 -21.71
N HIS A 104 -12.84 -8.64 -22.47
CA HIS A 104 -13.74 -9.41 -23.32
C HIS A 104 -14.46 -10.46 -22.44
N ALA A 105 -15.76 -10.26 -22.21
CA ALA A 105 -16.65 -11.37 -21.94
C ALA A 105 -17.07 -11.93 -23.29
N ASP A 106 -16.63 -13.15 -23.60
CA ASP A 106 -17.16 -13.92 -24.73
C ASP A 106 -18.60 -14.31 -24.39
N ALA A 107 -19.54 -13.44 -24.76
CA ALA A 107 -20.96 -13.74 -24.80
C ALA A 107 -21.50 -13.10 -26.07
N GLY A 108 -21.97 -13.95 -26.99
CA GLY A 108 -22.27 -13.60 -28.37
C GLY A 108 -23.08 -12.32 -28.58
N GLN A 109 -22.78 -11.66 -29.71
CA GLN A 109 -23.66 -10.75 -30.43
C GLN A 109 -24.30 -9.58 -29.64
N GLU A 110 -23.58 -8.91 -28.74
CA GLU A 110 -23.98 -7.58 -28.26
C GLU A 110 -22.89 -6.53 -28.52
N PRO A 111 -23.25 -5.29 -28.92
CA PRO A 111 -22.29 -4.24 -29.20
C PRO A 111 -21.47 -3.89 -27.94
N PRO A 112 -20.17 -3.58 -28.09
CA PRO A 112 -19.27 -3.36 -26.97
C PRO A 112 -19.73 -2.16 -26.15
N ARG A 113 -20.08 -2.41 -24.88
CA ARG A 113 -20.43 -1.38 -23.89
C ARG A 113 -19.25 -1.16 -22.95
N LEU A 114 -18.87 0.10 -22.78
CA LEU A 114 -17.81 0.49 -21.85
C LEU A 114 -18.26 0.18 -20.41
N VAL A 115 -17.56 -0.72 -19.73
CA VAL A 115 -17.76 -0.98 -18.29
C VAL A 115 -16.79 -0.11 -17.49
N LYS A 116 -17.32 0.70 -16.57
CA LYS A 116 -16.51 1.56 -15.70
C LYS A 116 -15.78 0.71 -14.66
N THR A 117 -14.58 0.22 -14.97
CA THR A 117 -13.69 -0.37 -13.96
C THR A 117 -12.97 0.75 -13.22
N LYS A 118 -13.48 1.10 -12.05
CA LYS A 118 -12.82 2.03 -11.14
C LYS A 118 -11.61 1.30 -10.55
N GLY A 119 -10.41 1.67 -10.98
CA GLY A 119 -9.18 1.22 -10.34
C GLY A 119 -9.21 1.53 -8.84
N GLY A 120 -9.00 0.50 -8.03
CA GLY A 120 -9.09 0.52 -6.57
C GLY A 120 -9.74 -0.77 -6.09
N GLY A 121 -9.07 -1.51 -5.19
CA GLY A 121 -9.44 -2.87 -4.78
C GLY A 121 -10.95 -3.08 -4.61
N ALA A 122 -11.47 -4.17 -5.19
CA ALA A 122 -12.89 -4.49 -5.17
C ALA A 122 -13.37 -4.66 -3.72
N PRO A 123 -14.40 -3.93 -3.24
CA PRO A 123 -14.91 -4.14 -1.90
C PRO A 123 -15.36 -5.60 -1.73
N ILE A 124 -14.92 -6.25 -0.66
CA ILE A 124 -15.41 -7.59 -0.30
C ILE A 124 -16.76 -7.40 0.38
N PHE A 125 -17.83 -7.81 -0.28
CA PHE A 125 -19.19 -7.79 0.29
C PHE A 125 -19.40 -9.05 1.13
N ILE A 126 -19.34 -8.92 2.45
CA ILE A 126 -19.79 -9.96 3.38
C ILE A 126 -21.30 -9.73 3.60
N TYR A 127 -22.14 -10.58 3.01
CA TYR A 127 -23.60 -10.47 3.14
C TYR A 127 -24.04 -10.91 4.54
N SER A 128 -24.43 -9.94 5.36
CA SER A 128 -25.13 -10.14 6.63
C SER A 128 -26.50 -9.45 6.54
N PRO A 129 -27.61 -10.05 7.03
CA PRO A 129 -28.95 -9.54 6.76
C PRO A 129 -29.13 -8.11 7.28
N GLY A 130 -29.31 -7.14 6.36
CA GLY A 130 -29.80 -5.79 6.66
C GLY A 130 -28.83 -4.61 6.45
N TYR A 131 -27.51 -4.82 6.30
CA TYR A 131 -26.55 -3.71 6.15
C TYR A 131 -25.38 -4.04 5.21
N THR A 132 -24.99 -3.10 4.33
CA THR A 132 -23.75 -3.19 3.51
C THR A 132 -22.59 -2.54 4.27
N VAL A 133 -21.55 -3.30 4.57
CA VAL A 133 -20.31 -2.77 5.17
C VAL A 133 -19.25 -2.65 4.07
N THR A 134 -18.73 -1.45 3.84
CA THR A 134 -17.62 -1.23 2.90
C THR A 134 -16.30 -1.42 3.62
N THR A 135 -15.47 -2.34 3.14
CA THR A 135 -14.10 -2.58 3.67
C THR A 135 -13.06 -2.20 2.63
N TRP A 136 -11.92 -1.71 3.11
CA TRP A 136 -10.80 -1.30 2.27
C TRP A 136 -9.63 -2.25 2.47
N HIS A 137 -8.91 -2.52 1.39
CA HIS A 137 -7.66 -3.28 1.46
C HIS A 137 -6.67 -2.72 0.44
N ASN A 138 -5.38 -2.91 0.72
CA ASN A 138 -4.30 -2.69 -0.25
C ASN A 138 -3.48 -3.97 -0.37
N ASP A 139 -3.05 -4.28 -1.59
CA ASP A 139 -2.30 -5.48 -1.92
C ASP A 139 -1.30 -5.15 -3.04
N ALA A 140 -0.04 -5.50 -2.84
CA ALA A 140 1.01 -5.30 -3.83
C ALA A 140 2.18 -6.25 -3.64
N VAL A 141 2.98 -6.35 -4.70
CA VAL A 141 4.31 -6.94 -4.64
C VAL A 141 5.33 -5.84 -4.39
N VAL A 142 6.12 -6.03 -3.34
CA VAL A 142 7.20 -5.16 -2.90
C VAL A 142 8.51 -5.79 -3.36
N ALA A 143 9.26 -5.08 -4.20
CA ALA A 143 10.61 -5.47 -4.59
C ALA A 143 11.63 -4.69 -3.76
N LEU A 144 12.60 -5.39 -3.18
CA LEU A 144 13.56 -4.85 -2.23
C LEU A 144 14.92 -4.60 -2.91
N PHE A 145 15.55 -3.46 -2.59
CA PHE A 145 16.81 -3.02 -3.18
C PHE A 145 17.84 -2.64 -2.12
N ARG A 146 19.10 -2.94 -2.41
CA ARG A 146 20.28 -2.50 -1.65
C ARG A 146 21.13 -1.63 -2.56
N GLU A 147 21.98 -0.80 -1.97
CA GLU A 147 22.97 -0.04 -2.72
C GLU A 147 24.02 -1.00 -3.34
N PRO A 148 24.48 -0.75 -4.58
CA PRO A 148 24.13 0.37 -5.47
C PRO A 148 22.72 0.23 -6.08
N LEU A 149 21.99 1.34 -6.12
CA LEU A 149 20.61 1.38 -6.61
C LEU A 149 20.55 1.42 -8.15
N PRO A 150 19.55 0.79 -8.78
CA PRO A 150 19.36 0.85 -10.23
C PRO A 150 19.01 2.27 -10.71
N GLU A 151 19.58 2.67 -11.84
CA GLU A 151 19.29 3.94 -12.51
C GLU A 151 17.86 3.98 -13.06
N ALA A 152 17.27 5.17 -13.16
CA ALA A 152 15.96 5.42 -13.76
C ALA A 152 14.78 4.65 -13.12
N VAL A 153 14.95 4.06 -11.94
CA VAL A 153 13.89 3.42 -11.17
C VAL A 153 13.50 4.31 -9.99
N LEU A 154 12.19 4.56 -9.85
CA LEU A 154 11.66 5.23 -8.66
C LEU A 154 11.64 4.26 -7.48
N LEU A 155 12.43 4.57 -6.47
CA LEU A 155 12.58 3.78 -5.25
C LEU A 155 12.13 4.60 -4.05
N LEU A 156 11.50 3.95 -3.07
CA LEU A 156 11.13 4.55 -1.81
C LEU A 156 12.18 4.17 -0.77
N ASN A 157 12.74 5.17 -0.10
CA ASN A 157 13.62 4.96 1.04
C ASN A 157 12.80 4.46 2.24
N ALA A 158 13.15 3.27 2.75
CA ALA A 158 12.39 2.67 3.83
C ALA A 158 12.47 3.46 5.14
N GLN A 159 13.64 4.02 5.46
CA GLN A 159 13.80 4.80 6.69
C GLN A 159 12.95 6.08 6.65
N ALA A 160 12.97 6.79 5.53
CA ALA A 160 12.18 8.01 5.36
C ALA A 160 10.68 7.76 5.51
N VAL A 161 10.17 6.61 5.05
CA VAL A 161 8.76 6.23 5.25
C VAL A 161 8.46 5.97 6.73
N LEU A 162 9.33 5.22 7.42
CA LEU A 162 9.16 4.89 8.84
C LEU A 162 9.19 6.14 9.72
N ASP A 163 10.08 7.08 9.43
CA ASP A 163 10.20 8.32 10.21
C ASP A 163 8.96 9.21 10.04
N GLN A 164 8.40 9.29 8.83
CA GLN A 164 7.21 10.09 8.53
C GLN A 164 5.93 9.47 9.08
N LEU A 165 5.76 8.15 8.97
CA LEU A 165 4.53 7.46 9.36
C LEU A 165 4.58 6.89 10.78
N GLY A 166 5.75 6.75 11.39
CA GLY A 166 5.94 6.21 12.74
C GLY A 166 5.05 6.88 13.79
N PRO A 167 5.02 8.21 13.91
CA PRO A 167 4.15 8.91 14.85
C PRO A 167 2.66 8.64 14.61
N TYR A 168 2.26 8.50 13.35
CA TYR A 168 0.88 8.16 12.97
C TYR A 168 0.52 6.74 13.40
N VAL A 169 1.35 5.75 13.08
CA VAL A 169 1.08 4.34 13.39
C VAL A 169 1.14 4.07 14.88
N GLN A 170 2.14 4.60 15.59
CA GLN A 170 2.32 4.39 17.03
C GLN A 170 1.24 5.06 17.88
N SER A 171 0.61 6.13 17.38
CA SER A 171 -0.49 6.80 18.06
C SER A 171 -1.86 6.20 17.72
N ASP A 172 -1.91 5.06 17.03
CA ASP A 172 -3.12 4.48 16.45
C ASP A 172 -3.89 5.47 15.57
N GLY A 173 -3.18 6.36 14.88
CA GLY A 173 -3.70 7.40 14.00
C GLY A 173 -4.40 8.56 14.70
N LYS A 174 -4.05 8.82 15.97
CA LYS A 174 -4.42 10.06 16.66
C LYS A 174 -3.58 11.25 16.17
N ALA A 175 -2.32 11.02 15.80
CA ALA A 175 -1.52 12.03 15.12
C ALA A 175 -2.07 12.25 13.71
N ALA A 176 -1.92 13.46 13.16
CA ALA A 176 -2.27 13.73 11.78
C ALA A 176 -1.13 13.24 10.85
N PRO A 177 -1.41 12.37 9.86
CA PRO A 177 -0.40 11.96 8.90
C PRO A 177 -0.20 13.06 7.84
N LEU A 178 1.00 13.10 7.25
CA LEU A 178 1.25 13.86 6.03
C LEU A 178 0.38 13.35 4.88
N ALA A 179 0.12 14.19 3.89
CA ALA A 179 -0.63 13.80 2.70
C ALA A 179 0.09 12.68 1.93
N ARG A 180 -0.67 11.76 1.31
CA ARG A 180 -0.09 10.58 0.64
C ARG A 180 0.97 10.93 -0.41
N ASP A 181 0.72 11.96 -1.20
CA ASP A 181 1.64 12.45 -2.23
C ASP A 181 2.91 13.05 -1.62
N GLU A 182 2.79 13.73 -0.48
CA GLU A 182 3.93 14.28 0.25
C GLU A 182 4.80 13.17 0.87
N VAL A 183 4.18 12.16 1.49
CA VAL A 183 4.90 10.98 2.01
C VAL A 183 5.72 10.32 0.89
N LEU A 184 5.09 10.12 -0.28
CA LEU A 184 5.77 9.54 -1.44
C LEU A 184 6.87 10.44 -1.97
N ARG A 185 6.63 11.76 -2.12
CA ARG A 185 7.64 12.72 -2.61
C ARG A 185 8.87 12.77 -1.71
N ASN A 186 8.67 12.77 -0.39
CA ASN A 186 9.76 12.86 0.59
C ASN A 186 10.57 11.55 0.69
N ALA A 187 9.93 10.41 0.46
CA ALA A 187 10.61 9.11 0.47
C ALA A 187 11.18 8.71 -0.91
N ALA A 188 10.73 9.35 -1.99
CA ALA A 188 11.13 9.03 -3.34
C ALA A 188 12.60 9.37 -3.60
N THR A 189 13.35 8.37 -4.02
CA THR A 189 14.70 8.47 -4.56
C THR A 189 14.67 8.02 -6.00
N LEU A 190 15.14 8.89 -6.90
CA LEU A 190 15.35 8.57 -8.31
C LEU A 190 16.83 8.73 -8.60
N VAL A 191 17.52 7.63 -8.87
CA VAL A 191 18.91 7.69 -9.33
C VAL A 191 18.90 8.11 -10.79
N ARG A 192 19.38 9.34 -11.05
CA ARG A 192 19.51 9.85 -12.41
C ARG A 192 20.62 9.09 -13.13
N PRO A 193 20.41 8.61 -14.37
CA PRO A 193 21.48 8.01 -15.14
C PRO A 193 22.58 9.03 -15.41
N GLU A 194 23.85 8.63 -15.20
CA GLU A 194 25.03 9.46 -15.48
C GLU A 194 25.19 9.73 -16.98
N ARG A 195 24.72 8.81 -17.84
CA ARG A 195 24.60 9.05 -19.29
C ARG A 195 23.37 9.91 -19.57
N GLY A 196 23.60 11.18 -19.87
CA GLY A 196 22.57 12.04 -20.46
C GLY A 196 22.12 11.46 -21.80
N TYR A 197 20.89 10.95 -21.86
CA TYR A 197 20.23 10.67 -23.14
C TYR A 197 19.94 12.02 -23.82
N THR A 198 20.85 12.45 -24.70
CA THR A 198 20.54 13.44 -25.73
C THR A 198 19.66 12.77 -26.78
N PHE A 199 18.70 13.50 -27.34
CA PHE A 199 17.97 13.07 -28.54
C PHE A 199 18.96 13.08 -29.74
N GLY A 200 19.82 12.07 -29.83
CA GLY A 200 20.78 11.88 -30.93
C GLY A 200 22.22 11.58 -30.52
N GLY A 201 22.52 10.30 -30.25
CA GLY A 201 23.88 9.71 -30.38
C GLY A 201 24.85 9.89 -29.19
N GLU A 202 25.59 8.82 -28.89
CA GLU A 202 26.65 8.76 -27.86
C GLU A 202 27.88 9.62 -28.21
N LEU A 203 28.58 10.09 -27.17
CA LEU A 203 29.97 10.54 -27.22
C LEU A 203 30.92 9.37 -26.96
#